data_AF-A0A4Q6AHD4-F1
#
_entry.id   AF-A0A4Q6AHD4-F1
#
_cell.length_a   1.000
_cell.length_b   1.000
_cell.length_c   1.000
_cell.angle_alpha   90.00
_cell.angle_beta   90.00
_cell.angle_gamma   90.00
#
_symmetry.space_group_name_H-M   'P 1'
#
loop_
_entity.id
_entity.type
_entity.pdbx_description
1 polymer ?
#
loop_
_entity_poly.entity_id
_entity_poly.type
_entity_poly.pdbx_seq_one_letter_code
_entity_poly.pdbx_strand_id
1 'polypeptide(L)'
;MVNNFDSEKHHLKLRNLVPEDYKDIADIMDKVYGGSIGGAWKLDEYEAMLRQFPEGQICIDDNGQVIAAAFSAIVNHKKFATNHTYSEFLGSKYLTTHDDDGDVLYGVDVFVHPDFRDLRLGRRLYDARKDLCRRLNLRSILAGGRIPRYFEHSKELSPHEYIEKVSRKEIHDPILSFQLSNDFEVKRLLTNYLPEDIESKGYATLLEWTNIYYDDEQEAAIMQKKTVVRIGVVQWQMRELDSLEELMKQVEYFVDALSYYKIDFTLFPEFFNAALLGLFDQKNQVESIRKLAEFTPAIVEQMAKLSLSYNTNIIGGSMPLMEDGKLYNVAYVFLRDGSIHTQYKLHITPGERRTWAMDGGDKLQVIDTDVGKIGVLICYDVEFPELARLQAEQGMKILFVPFWTDTKNGFLRVQRCAQARAIENECYVAISGSVGNLTQVENAEIQYAQSAVYSPSDFSFP
;
A
#
# COMPACT_ATOMS: atom_id res chain seq x y z
N MET A 1 -24.02 43.46 -41.37
CA MET A 1 -24.15 43.31 -39.91
C MET A 1 -23.54 41.99 -39.54
N VAL A 2 -22.40 42.05 -38.86
CA VAL A 2 -21.67 40.89 -38.35
C VAL A 2 -22.43 40.44 -37.09
N ASN A 3 -23.05 39.28 -37.11
CA ASN A 3 -23.59 38.67 -35.91
C ASN A 3 -22.42 38.07 -35.12
N ASN A 4 -22.10 38.70 -33.99
CA ASN A 4 -21.23 38.15 -32.96
C ASN A 4 -21.79 36.79 -32.51
N PHE A 5 -21.05 35.72 -32.82
CA PHE A 5 -21.12 34.49 -32.04
C PHE A 5 -20.34 34.75 -30.75
N ASP A 6 -21.03 35.11 -29.66
CA ASP A 6 -20.45 35.01 -28.33
C ASP A 6 -20.40 33.52 -27.96
N SER A 7 -19.25 32.90 -28.25
CA SER A 7 -18.89 31.59 -27.74
C SER A 7 -17.85 31.78 -26.64
N GLU A 8 -18.29 32.08 -25.42
CA GLU A 8 -17.53 31.61 -24.26
C GLU A 8 -17.71 30.09 -24.21
N LYS A 9 -16.84 29.37 -24.91
CA LYS A 9 -16.88 27.91 -25.00
C LYS A 9 -16.56 27.34 -23.63
N HIS A 10 -17.48 26.54 -23.08
CA HIS A 10 -17.19 25.66 -21.94
C HIS A 10 -15.87 24.91 -22.15
N HIS A 11 -15.02 24.88 -21.13
CA HIS A 11 -13.75 24.15 -21.10
C HIS A 11 -13.80 23.11 -19.98
N LEU A 12 -14.50 22.00 -20.27
CA LEU A 12 -14.74 20.94 -19.31
C LEU A 12 -13.49 20.10 -19.06
N LYS A 13 -12.99 20.11 -17.83
CA LYS A 13 -11.86 19.30 -17.37
C LYS A 13 -12.31 18.30 -16.31
N LEU A 14 -12.13 17.01 -16.59
CA LEU A 14 -12.28 15.94 -15.60
C LEU A 14 -11.00 15.89 -14.74
N ARG A 15 -11.13 16.02 -13.42
CA ARG A 15 -10.01 15.97 -12.47
C ARG A 15 -10.47 15.47 -11.11
N ASN A 16 -9.52 15.17 -10.22
CA ASN A 16 -9.84 14.95 -8.82
C ASN A 16 -10.13 16.28 -8.10
N LEU A 17 -10.94 16.18 -7.05
CA LEU A 17 -11.24 17.29 -6.16
C LEU A 17 -10.04 17.66 -5.29
N VAL A 18 -9.93 18.93 -4.94
CA VAL A 18 -8.93 19.49 -4.03
C VAL A 18 -9.62 20.30 -2.93
N PRO A 19 -8.99 20.52 -1.75
CA PRO A 19 -9.64 21.22 -0.63
C PRO A 19 -10.25 22.58 -0.99
N GLU A 20 -9.65 23.29 -1.94
CA GLU A 20 -10.10 24.61 -2.40
C GLU A 20 -11.46 24.58 -3.13
N ASP A 21 -11.88 23.42 -3.64
CA ASP A 21 -13.15 23.27 -4.37
C ASP A 21 -14.37 23.24 -3.43
N TYR A 22 -14.18 23.23 -2.10
CA TYR A 22 -15.29 23.06 -1.14
C TYR A 22 -16.43 24.05 -1.36
N LYS A 23 -16.12 25.31 -1.66
CA LYS A 23 -17.14 26.35 -1.83
C LYS A 23 -18.06 26.05 -3.00
N ASP A 24 -17.51 25.57 -4.11
CA ASP A 24 -18.29 25.18 -5.29
C ASP A 24 -19.12 23.93 -5.00
N ILE A 25 -18.53 22.94 -4.32
CA ILE A 25 -19.23 21.73 -3.89
C ILE A 25 -20.42 22.07 -2.99
N ALA A 26 -20.22 22.90 -1.98
CA ALA A 26 -21.27 23.30 -1.05
C ALA A 26 -22.42 24.03 -1.77
N ASP A 27 -22.10 24.97 -2.67
CA ASP A 27 -23.12 25.68 -3.46
C ASP A 27 -23.93 24.73 -4.34
N ILE A 28 -23.29 23.76 -5.02
CA ILE A 28 -24.01 22.76 -5.82
C ILE A 28 -24.92 21.92 -4.92
N MET A 29 -24.40 21.40 -3.81
CA MET A 29 -25.16 20.54 -2.91
C MET A 29 -26.35 21.29 -2.30
N ASP A 30 -26.20 22.53 -1.87
CA ASP A 30 -27.30 23.31 -1.32
C ASP A 30 -28.40 23.57 -2.36
N LYS A 31 -28.03 23.82 -3.63
CA LYS A 31 -28.99 23.96 -4.73
C LYS A 31 -29.70 22.66 -5.08
N VAL A 32 -29.02 21.52 -4.97
CA VAL A 32 -29.58 20.20 -5.35
C VAL A 32 -30.38 19.58 -4.18
N TYR A 33 -29.92 19.77 -2.94
CA TYR A 33 -30.41 19.04 -1.76
C TYR A 33 -30.96 19.93 -0.64
N GLY A 34 -30.68 21.25 -0.64
CA GLY A 34 -31.04 22.14 0.47
C GLY A 34 -32.54 22.26 0.74
N GLY A 35 -33.39 21.94 -0.25
CA GLY A 35 -34.84 21.90 -0.11
C GLY A 35 -35.42 20.56 0.36
N SER A 36 -34.61 19.50 0.49
CA SER A 36 -35.12 18.13 0.70
C SER A 36 -34.37 17.34 1.78
N ILE A 37 -33.06 17.12 1.62
CA ILE A 37 -32.29 16.11 2.39
C ILE A 37 -31.04 16.65 3.11
N GLY A 38 -30.96 17.95 3.36
CA GLY A 38 -29.99 18.52 4.31
C GLY A 38 -28.82 19.31 3.74
N GLY A 39 -28.78 19.56 2.43
CA GLY A 39 -27.82 20.48 1.80
C GLY A 39 -26.37 19.98 1.80
N ALA A 40 -25.43 20.92 1.87
CA ALA A 40 -23.99 20.67 1.81
C ALA A 40 -23.43 19.94 3.05
N TRP A 41 -22.43 19.09 2.81
CA TRP A 41 -21.56 18.59 3.88
C TRP A 41 -20.78 19.71 4.54
N LYS A 42 -20.37 19.49 5.79
CA LYS A 42 -19.42 20.38 6.46
C LYS A 42 -18.03 20.26 5.83
N LEU A 43 -17.22 21.31 5.99
CA LEU A 43 -15.86 21.36 5.44
C LEU A 43 -14.99 20.19 5.95
N ASP A 44 -15.09 19.84 7.23
CA ASP A 44 -14.34 18.74 7.84
C ASP A 44 -14.77 17.35 7.31
N GLU A 45 -16.06 17.16 7.04
CA GLU A 45 -16.60 15.96 6.39
C GLU A 45 -16.05 15.82 4.95
N TYR A 46 -16.05 16.92 4.19
CA TYR A 46 -15.49 16.99 2.85
C TYR A 46 -13.99 16.71 2.81
N GLU A 47 -13.21 17.37 3.67
CA GLU A 47 -11.76 17.17 3.78
C GLU A 47 -11.41 15.75 4.23
N ALA A 48 -12.24 15.10 5.05
CA ALA A 48 -12.04 13.70 5.41
C ALA A 48 -12.23 12.77 4.22
N MET A 49 -13.26 12.97 3.39
CA MET A 49 -13.45 12.17 2.17
C MET A 49 -12.28 12.32 1.19
N LEU A 50 -11.75 13.54 1.03
CA LEU A 50 -10.56 13.79 0.23
C LEU A 50 -9.32 13.08 0.77
N ARG A 51 -9.11 13.07 2.09
CA ARG A 51 -7.96 12.40 2.71
C ARG A 51 -8.07 10.88 2.63
N GLN A 52 -9.28 10.34 2.79
CA GLN A 52 -9.51 8.91 2.87
C GLN A 52 -9.36 8.24 1.51
N PHE A 53 -9.91 8.84 0.45
CA PHE A 53 -9.80 8.28 -0.90
C PHE A 53 -9.73 9.35 -1.99
N PRO A 54 -8.57 10.04 -2.13
CA PRO A 54 -8.41 11.16 -3.05
C PRO A 54 -8.78 10.81 -4.50
N GLU A 55 -8.40 9.61 -4.95
CA GLU A 55 -8.60 9.14 -6.32
C GLU A 55 -10.08 8.90 -6.67
N GLY A 56 -10.90 8.61 -5.66
CA GLY A 56 -12.35 8.41 -5.78
C GLY A 56 -13.18 9.68 -5.80
N GLN A 57 -12.59 10.83 -5.48
CA GLN A 57 -13.30 12.10 -5.40
C GLN A 57 -13.07 12.85 -6.71
N ILE A 58 -14.01 12.72 -7.64
CA ILE A 58 -13.87 13.16 -9.04
C ILE A 58 -14.81 14.35 -9.29
N CYS A 59 -14.36 15.34 -10.05
CA CYS A 59 -15.16 16.47 -10.47
C CYS A 59 -14.97 16.85 -11.94
N ILE A 60 -15.91 17.65 -12.43
CA ILE A 60 -15.81 18.35 -13.70
C ILE A 60 -15.73 19.84 -13.41
N ASP A 61 -14.61 20.41 -13.82
CA ASP A 61 -14.28 21.83 -13.78
C ASP A 61 -14.63 22.48 -15.12
N ASP A 62 -15.24 23.66 -15.08
CA ASP A 62 -15.46 24.51 -16.25
C ASP A 62 -14.89 25.90 -15.96
N ASN A 63 -13.82 26.26 -16.68
CA ASN A 63 -13.12 27.53 -16.54
C ASN A 63 -12.69 27.87 -15.09
N GLY A 64 -12.28 26.86 -14.31
CA GLY A 64 -11.80 27.03 -12.94
C GLY A 64 -12.90 27.00 -11.87
N GLN A 65 -14.15 26.68 -12.25
CA GLN A 65 -15.25 26.45 -11.32
C GLN A 65 -15.68 24.97 -11.38
N VAL A 66 -15.84 24.32 -10.23
CA VAL A 66 -16.42 22.97 -10.20
C VAL A 66 -17.92 23.06 -10.45
N ILE A 67 -18.42 22.29 -11.43
CA ILE A 67 -19.84 22.30 -11.85
C ILE A 67 -20.53 20.94 -11.71
N ALA A 68 -19.78 19.87 -11.42
CA ALA A 68 -20.31 18.55 -11.11
C ALA A 68 -19.28 17.72 -10.34
N ALA A 69 -19.74 16.81 -9.47
CA ALA A 69 -18.87 15.95 -8.70
C ALA A 69 -19.47 14.56 -8.43
N ALA A 70 -18.57 13.61 -8.19
CA ALA A 70 -18.85 12.24 -7.84
C ALA A 70 -17.91 11.81 -6.70
N PHE A 71 -18.50 11.31 -5.62
CA PHE A 71 -17.79 10.84 -4.43
C PHE A 71 -17.86 9.32 -4.38
N SER A 72 -16.77 8.66 -3.99
CA SER A 72 -16.67 7.21 -3.94
C SER A 72 -15.87 6.73 -2.73
N ALA A 73 -16.05 5.46 -2.36
CA ALA A 73 -15.24 4.73 -1.38
C ALA A 73 -15.01 3.30 -1.87
N ILE A 74 -13.93 2.66 -1.44
CA ILE A 74 -13.74 1.22 -1.61
C ILE A 74 -14.34 0.54 -0.39
N VAL A 75 -15.14 -0.50 -0.58
CA VAL A 75 -15.79 -1.23 0.52
C VAL A 75 -15.84 -2.73 0.26
N ASN A 76 -16.14 -3.50 1.31
CA ASN A 76 -16.39 -4.93 1.19
C ASN A 76 -17.82 -5.22 0.68
N HIS A 77 -17.93 -5.94 -0.44
CA HIS A 77 -19.18 -6.32 -1.09
C HIS A 77 -20.08 -7.12 -0.15
N LYS A 78 -19.55 -8.09 0.61
CA LYS A 78 -20.38 -8.92 1.51
C LYS A 78 -21.08 -8.09 2.58
N LYS A 79 -20.48 -6.97 2.98
CA LYS A 79 -21.04 -6.05 3.97
C LYS A 79 -22.12 -5.15 3.34
N PHE A 80 -21.81 -4.52 2.21
CA PHE A 80 -22.65 -3.47 1.63
C PHE A 80 -23.59 -3.91 0.51
N ALA A 81 -23.51 -5.17 0.04
CA ALA A 81 -24.53 -5.76 -0.83
C ALA A 81 -25.84 -6.12 -0.07
N THR A 82 -25.90 -5.85 1.24
CA THR A 82 -27.05 -6.13 2.11
C THR A 82 -27.82 -4.84 2.47
N ASN A 83 -28.84 -4.94 3.31
CA ASN A 83 -29.55 -3.73 3.78
C ASN A 83 -28.61 -2.88 4.65
N HIS A 84 -28.54 -1.60 4.36
CA HIS A 84 -27.83 -0.62 5.16
C HIS A 84 -28.49 0.76 4.98
N THR A 85 -28.25 1.66 5.92
CA THR A 85 -28.62 3.07 5.82
C THR A 85 -27.47 3.90 5.26
N TYR A 86 -27.77 5.10 4.75
CA TYR A 86 -26.77 6.06 4.30
C TYR A 86 -25.84 6.49 5.45
N SER A 87 -26.38 6.66 6.66
CA SER A 87 -25.57 6.95 7.85
C SER A 87 -24.66 5.79 8.25
N GLU A 88 -25.13 4.54 8.14
CA GLU A 88 -24.29 3.36 8.39
C GLU A 88 -23.17 3.24 7.35
N PHE A 89 -23.47 3.60 6.09
CA PHE A 89 -22.46 3.66 5.05
C PHE A 89 -21.45 4.78 5.27
N LEU A 90 -21.86 6.02 5.56
CA LEU A 90 -20.92 7.10 5.81
C LEU A 90 -20.18 6.95 7.16
N GLY A 91 -20.69 6.12 8.06
CA GLY A 91 -20.22 5.99 9.44
C GLY A 91 -20.46 7.28 10.23
N SER A 92 -19.44 7.78 10.92
CA SER A 92 -19.48 9.04 11.67
C SER A 92 -19.51 10.31 10.79
N LYS A 93 -19.93 10.19 9.51
CA LYS A 93 -19.92 11.22 8.44
C LYS A 93 -18.54 11.57 7.86
N TYR A 94 -17.52 10.79 8.19
CA TYR A 94 -16.14 10.97 7.70
C TYR A 94 -15.69 9.84 6.75
N LEU A 95 -16.64 9.11 6.14
CA LEU A 95 -16.36 7.98 5.25
C LEU A 95 -15.50 6.89 5.90
N THR A 96 -15.76 6.61 7.19
CA THR A 96 -14.98 5.63 7.99
C THR A 96 -15.18 4.18 7.55
N THR A 97 -15.98 3.94 6.53
CA THR A 97 -16.25 2.63 5.95
C THR A 97 -15.37 2.33 4.75
N HIS A 98 -14.60 3.31 4.26
CA HIS A 98 -13.58 3.08 3.25
C HIS A 98 -12.58 2.04 3.76
N ASP A 99 -12.33 1.06 2.92
CA ASP A 99 -11.49 -0.10 3.19
C ASP A 99 -10.58 -0.31 1.98
N ASP A 100 -9.29 -0.05 2.13
CA ASP A 100 -8.30 -0.22 1.06
C ASP A 100 -8.19 -1.69 0.62
N ASP A 101 -8.57 -2.63 1.50
CA ASP A 101 -8.64 -4.07 1.22
C ASP A 101 -10.05 -4.50 0.71
N GLY A 102 -10.93 -3.54 0.40
CA GLY A 102 -12.25 -3.80 -0.16
C GLY A 102 -12.21 -4.21 -1.64
N ASP A 103 -13.32 -4.75 -2.13
CA ASP A 103 -13.41 -5.42 -3.44
C ASP A 103 -14.42 -4.75 -4.39
N VAL A 104 -15.16 -3.73 -3.92
CA VAL A 104 -16.12 -2.98 -4.73
C VAL A 104 -16.03 -1.49 -4.48
N LEU A 105 -16.32 -0.71 -5.53
CA LEU A 105 -16.39 0.73 -5.45
C LEU A 105 -17.82 1.15 -5.06
N TYR A 106 -18.01 1.79 -3.93
CA TYR A 106 -19.31 2.37 -3.57
C TYR A 106 -19.41 3.81 -4.08
N GLY A 107 -20.45 4.14 -4.82
CA GLY A 107 -20.80 5.51 -5.21
C GLY A 107 -21.54 6.21 -4.07
N VAL A 108 -20.86 7.13 -3.37
CA VAL A 108 -21.40 7.88 -2.24
C VAL A 108 -22.45 8.88 -2.72
N ASP A 109 -22.07 9.70 -3.69
CA ASP A 109 -22.95 10.72 -4.27
C ASP A 109 -22.52 11.07 -5.70
N VAL A 110 -23.45 11.60 -6.48
CA VAL A 110 -23.22 12.23 -7.80
C VAL A 110 -24.19 13.39 -7.94
N PHE A 111 -23.67 14.59 -8.10
CA PHE A 111 -24.49 15.78 -8.31
C PHE A 111 -23.91 16.69 -9.39
N VAL A 112 -24.82 17.39 -10.07
CA VAL A 112 -24.53 18.32 -11.18
C VAL A 112 -25.23 19.63 -10.89
N HIS A 113 -24.49 20.74 -11.03
CA HIS A 113 -25.05 22.08 -10.87
C HIS A 113 -26.29 22.25 -11.77
N PRO A 114 -27.43 22.76 -11.25
CA PRO A 114 -28.70 22.83 -11.99
C PRO A 114 -28.59 23.48 -13.38
N ASP A 115 -27.81 24.56 -13.50
CA ASP A 115 -27.65 25.33 -14.74
C ASP A 115 -26.85 24.58 -15.84
N PHE A 116 -26.19 23.46 -15.49
CA PHE A 116 -25.31 22.71 -16.41
C PHE A 116 -25.84 21.30 -16.74
N ARG A 117 -27.09 21.00 -16.38
CA ARG A 117 -27.67 19.65 -16.55
C ARG A 117 -27.77 19.19 -18.00
N ASP A 118 -27.87 20.11 -18.96
CA ASP A 118 -27.97 19.80 -20.40
C ASP A 118 -26.63 19.34 -21.02
N LEU A 119 -25.51 19.45 -20.29
CA LEU A 119 -24.18 19.09 -20.78
C LEU A 119 -23.82 17.60 -20.57
N ARG A 120 -24.78 16.77 -20.11
CA ARG A 120 -24.59 15.32 -19.86
C ARG A 120 -23.45 14.99 -18.89
N LEU A 121 -23.18 15.88 -17.95
CA LEU A 121 -22.05 15.78 -16.99
C LEU A 121 -22.17 14.57 -16.07
N GLY A 122 -23.39 14.19 -15.68
CA GLY A 122 -23.63 13.00 -14.88
C GLY A 122 -23.09 11.73 -15.56
N ARG A 123 -23.32 11.57 -16.88
CA ARG A 123 -22.83 10.40 -17.62
C ARG A 123 -21.30 10.37 -17.62
N ARG A 124 -20.64 11.52 -17.83
CA ARG A 124 -19.18 11.63 -17.77
C ARG A 124 -18.62 11.20 -16.42
N LEU A 125 -19.27 11.57 -15.32
CA LEU A 125 -18.87 11.15 -13.98
C LEU A 125 -19.06 9.65 -13.73
N TYR A 126 -20.17 9.07 -14.23
CA TYR A 126 -20.38 7.61 -14.17
C TYR A 126 -19.33 6.85 -14.99
N ASP A 127 -18.99 7.33 -16.19
CA ASP A 127 -17.94 6.74 -17.02
C ASP A 127 -16.57 6.83 -16.33
N ALA A 128 -16.24 7.99 -15.75
CA ALA A 128 -15.02 8.18 -14.97
C ALA A 128 -14.93 7.24 -13.76
N ARG A 129 -16.06 6.99 -13.08
CA ARG A 129 -16.15 6.05 -11.96
C ARG A 129 -15.99 4.60 -12.42
N LYS A 130 -16.57 4.22 -13.57
CA LYS A 130 -16.35 2.89 -14.21
C LYS A 130 -14.89 2.70 -14.56
N ASP A 131 -14.21 3.72 -15.10
CA ASP A 131 -12.79 3.67 -15.43
C ASP A 131 -11.91 3.56 -14.18
N LEU A 132 -12.26 4.27 -13.09
CA LEU A 132 -11.61 4.09 -11.79
C LEU A 132 -11.78 2.66 -11.27
N CYS A 133 -13.00 2.13 -11.28
CA CYS A 133 -13.30 0.75 -10.85
C CYS A 133 -12.48 -0.28 -11.63
N ARG A 134 -12.37 -0.14 -12.96
CA ARG A 134 -11.52 -0.99 -13.80
C ARG A 134 -10.04 -0.86 -13.46
N ARG A 135 -9.55 0.37 -13.32
CA ARG A 135 -8.13 0.65 -13.06
C ARG A 135 -7.67 0.11 -11.70
N LEU A 136 -8.57 0.09 -10.72
CA LEU A 136 -8.33 -0.50 -9.40
C LEU A 136 -8.64 -2.00 -9.34
N ASN A 137 -9.01 -2.63 -10.47
CA ASN A 137 -9.44 -4.02 -10.56
C ASN A 137 -10.51 -4.41 -9.51
N LEU A 138 -11.53 -3.57 -9.32
CA LEU A 138 -12.64 -3.85 -8.40
C LEU A 138 -13.75 -4.65 -9.11
N ARG A 139 -14.47 -5.50 -8.36
CA ARG A 139 -15.51 -6.40 -8.89
C ARG A 139 -16.68 -5.66 -9.54
N SER A 140 -17.13 -4.59 -8.90
CA SER A 140 -18.32 -3.86 -9.31
C SER A 140 -18.39 -2.47 -8.68
N ILE A 141 -19.37 -1.69 -9.13
CA ILE A 141 -19.76 -0.44 -8.48
C ILE A 141 -21.12 -0.64 -7.79
N LEU A 142 -21.19 -0.41 -6.48
CA LEU A 142 -22.44 -0.36 -5.72
C LEU A 142 -22.90 1.10 -5.53
N ALA A 143 -24.21 1.35 -5.47
CA ALA A 143 -24.74 2.66 -5.10
C ALA A 143 -26.16 2.58 -4.52
N GLY A 144 -26.49 3.44 -3.57
CA GLY A 144 -27.87 3.69 -3.17
C GLY A 144 -28.54 4.74 -4.07
N GLY A 145 -29.55 4.34 -4.82
CA GLY A 145 -30.34 5.24 -5.67
C GLY A 145 -31.65 5.66 -5.02
N ARG A 146 -31.84 6.96 -4.80
CA ARG A 146 -33.13 7.53 -4.39
C ARG A 146 -34.20 7.29 -5.47
N ILE A 147 -35.46 7.23 -5.07
CA ILE A 147 -36.63 7.12 -5.96
C ILE A 147 -37.61 8.26 -5.68
N PRO A 148 -37.22 9.52 -5.96
CA PRO A 148 -37.88 10.71 -5.43
C PRO A 148 -39.29 10.95 -5.96
N ARG A 149 -39.75 10.22 -6.99
CA ARG A 149 -41.16 10.29 -7.44
C ARG A 149 -42.06 9.24 -6.82
N TYR A 150 -41.52 8.38 -5.95
CA TYR A 150 -42.33 7.32 -5.34
C TYR A 150 -43.47 7.87 -4.47
N PHE A 151 -43.30 9.02 -3.80
CA PHE A 151 -44.38 9.61 -2.99
C PHE A 151 -45.68 9.81 -3.78
N GLU A 152 -45.59 10.17 -5.07
CA GLU A 152 -46.74 10.40 -5.97
C GLU A 152 -47.55 9.11 -6.21
N HIS A 153 -46.89 7.96 -6.21
CA HIS A 153 -47.47 6.65 -6.53
C HIS A 153 -47.71 5.76 -5.30
N SER A 154 -47.18 6.15 -4.15
CA SER A 154 -47.14 5.35 -2.91
C SER A 154 -48.48 4.98 -2.28
N LYS A 155 -49.61 5.52 -2.77
CA LYS A 155 -50.96 5.11 -2.37
C LYS A 155 -51.49 3.91 -3.16
N GLU A 156 -50.93 3.69 -4.35
CA GLU A 156 -51.42 2.73 -5.33
C GLU A 156 -50.42 1.59 -5.58
N LEU A 157 -49.13 1.89 -5.45
CA LEU A 157 -48.03 0.95 -5.71
C LEU A 157 -47.18 0.75 -4.46
N SER A 158 -46.76 -0.50 -4.24
CA SER A 158 -45.63 -0.79 -3.36
C SER A 158 -44.30 -0.30 -3.97
N PRO A 159 -43.22 -0.16 -3.18
CA PRO A 159 -41.92 0.27 -3.73
C PRO A 159 -41.40 -0.70 -4.81
N HIS A 160 -41.65 -2.00 -4.65
CA HIS A 160 -41.24 -3.02 -5.61
C HIS A 160 -41.96 -2.86 -6.97
N GLU A 161 -43.29 -2.68 -6.95
CA GLU A 161 -44.07 -2.47 -8.17
C GLU A 161 -43.70 -1.16 -8.87
N TYR A 162 -43.40 -0.11 -8.10
CA TYR A 162 -42.90 1.16 -8.64
C TYR A 162 -41.57 0.97 -9.38
N ILE A 163 -40.59 0.32 -8.74
CA ILE A 163 -39.27 0.03 -9.34
C ILE A 163 -39.42 -0.81 -10.62
N GLU A 164 -40.28 -1.82 -10.60
CA GLU A 164 -40.54 -2.66 -11.78
C GLU A 164 -41.12 -1.85 -12.94
N LYS A 165 -42.10 -0.98 -12.67
CA LYS A 165 -42.69 -0.08 -13.68
C LYS A 165 -41.67 0.93 -14.23
N VAL A 166 -40.76 1.42 -13.39
CA VAL A 166 -39.65 2.28 -13.85
C VAL A 166 -38.70 1.50 -14.76
N SER A 167 -38.32 0.28 -14.38
CA SER A 167 -37.46 -0.59 -15.18
C SER A 167 -38.07 -0.91 -16.56
N ARG A 168 -39.40 -1.11 -16.60
CA ARG A 168 -40.18 -1.33 -17.84
C ARG A 168 -40.47 -0.05 -18.63
N LYS A 169 -40.01 1.12 -18.17
CA LYS A 169 -40.27 2.45 -18.76
C LYS A 169 -41.75 2.85 -18.80
N GLU A 170 -42.57 2.28 -17.94
CA GLU A 170 -43.97 2.67 -17.75
C GLU A 170 -44.09 3.93 -16.89
N ILE A 171 -43.15 4.11 -15.95
CA ILE A 171 -43.00 5.30 -15.10
C ILE A 171 -41.61 5.88 -15.31
N HIS A 172 -41.50 7.21 -15.29
CA HIS A 172 -40.23 7.90 -15.35
C HIS A 172 -39.84 8.47 -13.98
N ASP A 173 -38.82 7.88 -13.37
CA ASP A 173 -38.17 8.40 -12.17
C ASP A 173 -36.82 9.04 -12.58
N PRO A 174 -36.59 10.33 -12.28
CA PRO A 174 -35.41 11.04 -12.80
C PRO A 174 -34.07 10.46 -12.33
N ILE A 175 -34.03 9.81 -11.17
CA ILE A 175 -32.79 9.24 -10.62
C ILE A 175 -32.66 7.79 -11.06
N LEU A 176 -33.67 6.96 -10.78
CA LEU A 176 -33.60 5.53 -11.11
C LEU A 176 -33.54 5.29 -12.62
N SER A 177 -34.34 6.00 -13.44
CA SER A 177 -34.26 5.86 -14.90
C SER A 177 -32.89 6.27 -15.44
N PHE A 178 -32.25 7.29 -14.85
CA PHE A 178 -30.89 7.69 -15.24
C PHE A 178 -29.87 6.61 -14.89
N GLN A 179 -29.91 6.06 -13.67
CA GLN A 179 -28.99 5.01 -13.23
C GLN A 179 -29.10 3.75 -14.09
N LEU A 180 -30.33 3.30 -14.39
CA LEU A 180 -30.59 2.17 -15.30
C LEU A 180 -30.04 2.45 -16.71
N SER A 181 -30.12 3.69 -17.20
CA SER A 181 -29.58 4.07 -18.51
C SER A 181 -28.04 4.08 -18.58
N ASN A 182 -27.36 3.97 -17.42
CA ASN A 182 -25.91 3.84 -17.31
C ASN A 182 -25.50 2.40 -16.94
N ASP A 183 -26.31 1.40 -17.31
CA ASP A 183 -26.05 -0.04 -17.16
C ASP A 183 -26.02 -0.55 -15.71
N PHE A 184 -26.57 0.20 -14.76
CA PHE A 184 -26.76 -0.31 -13.40
C PHE A 184 -28.01 -1.18 -13.33
N GLU A 185 -27.93 -2.24 -12.53
CA GLU A 185 -29.05 -3.12 -12.23
C GLU A 185 -29.50 -2.95 -10.79
N VAL A 186 -30.81 -2.98 -10.55
CA VAL A 186 -31.34 -3.00 -9.18
C VAL A 186 -31.15 -4.40 -8.60
N LYS A 187 -30.33 -4.52 -7.56
CA LYS A 187 -30.09 -5.78 -6.84
C LYS A 187 -31.05 -5.96 -5.67
N ARG A 188 -31.44 -4.88 -4.99
CA ARG A 188 -32.42 -4.95 -3.89
C ARG A 188 -33.09 -3.62 -3.59
N LEU A 189 -34.18 -3.69 -2.82
CA LEU A 189 -34.78 -2.53 -2.14
C LEU A 189 -34.09 -2.31 -0.79
N LEU A 190 -33.54 -1.12 -0.59
CA LEU A 190 -33.04 -0.64 0.70
C LEU A 190 -34.19 0.02 1.46
N THR A 191 -34.40 -0.42 2.70
CA THR A 191 -35.40 0.16 3.60
C THR A 191 -34.72 1.05 4.63
N ASN A 192 -35.33 2.19 4.92
CA ASN A 192 -34.79 3.19 5.85
C ASN A 192 -33.40 3.71 5.42
N TYR A 193 -33.15 3.77 4.10
CA TYR A 193 -31.84 4.15 3.57
C TYR A 193 -31.49 5.59 3.94
N LEU A 194 -32.45 6.50 3.71
CA LEU A 194 -32.37 7.91 4.07
C LEU A 194 -33.72 8.30 4.68
N PRO A 195 -33.93 8.11 6.01
CA PRO A 195 -35.24 8.27 6.65
C PRO A 195 -35.89 9.66 6.44
N GLU A 196 -35.07 10.70 6.34
CA GLU A 196 -35.42 12.08 6.07
C GLU A 196 -35.89 12.33 4.61
N ASP A 197 -35.66 11.38 3.69
CA ASP A 197 -36.10 11.48 2.31
C ASP A 197 -37.59 11.20 2.16
N ILE A 198 -38.39 12.26 2.34
CA ILE A 198 -39.85 12.22 2.24
C ILE A 198 -40.29 11.85 0.81
N GLU A 199 -39.56 12.31 -0.21
CA GLU A 199 -39.84 12.08 -1.63
C GLU A 199 -39.76 10.59 -1.99
N SER A 200 -38.75 9.90 -1.46
CA SER A 200 -38.61 8.44 -1.62
C SER A 200 -39.28 7.63 -0.49
N LYS A 201 -39.90 8.28 0.50
CA LYS A 201 -40.44 7.66 1.72
C LYS A 201 -39.43 6.79 2.48
N GLY A 202 -38.16 7.19 2.49
CA GLY A 202 -37.05 6.45 3.11
C GLY A 202 -36.64 5.16 2.40
N TYR A 203 -37.19 4.87 1.21
CA TYR A 203 -36.78 3.75 0.36
C TYR A 203 -35.71 4.19 -0.65
N ALA A 204 -34.84 3.25 -1.02
CA ALA A 204 -33.88 3.42 -2.11
C ALA A 204 -33.64 2.09 -2.83
N THR A 205 -33.07 2.13 -4.02
CA THR A 205 -32.57 0.94 -4.72
C THR A 205 -31.09 0.74 -4.41
N LEU A 206 -30.68 -0.48 -4.04
CA LEU A 206 -29.28 -0.86 -4.15
C LEU A 206 -29.02 -1.24 -5.61
N LEU A 207 -28.15 -0.47 -6.25
CA LEU A 207 -27.77 -0.61 -7.64
C LEU A 207 -26.37 -1.20 -7.72
N GLU A 208 -26.14 -2.00 -8.75
CA GLU A 208 -24.83 -2.55 -9.05
C GLU A 208 -24.52 -2.45 -10.54
N TRP A 209 -23.29 -2.01 -10.85
CA TRP A 209 -22.71 -2.14 -12.18
C TRP A 209 -21.57 -3.15 -12.13
N THR A 210 -21.67 -4.23 -12.91
CA THR A 210 -20.68 -5.31 -12.94
C THR A 210 -19.46 -4.92 -13.78
N ASN A 211 -18.26 -5.03 -13.19
CA ASN A 211 -17.03 -4.88 -13.96
C ASN A 211 -16.70 -6.20 -14.68
N ILE A 212 -17.06 -6.30 -15.96
CA ILE A 212 -16.78 -7.50 -16.77
C ILE A 212 -15.29 -7.74 -17.07
N TYR A 213 -14.43 -6.77 -16.76
CA TYR A 213 -12.98 -6.85 -16.92
C TYR A 213 -12.26 -7.20 -15.61
N TYR A 214 -13.01 -7.44 -14.54
CA TYR A 214 -12.46 -7.86 -13.27
C TYR A 214 -11.74 -9.21 -13.41
N ASP A 215 -10.50 -9.24 -12.96
CA ASP A 215 -9.62 -10.42 -13.03
C ASP A 215 -9.41 -11.03 -11.65
N ASP A 216 -10.04 -12.20 -11.43
CA ASP A 216 -9.94 -13.01 -10.22
C ASP A 216 -8.47 -13.42 -9.92
N GLU A 217 -7.61 -13.56 -10.94
CA GLU A 217 -6.21 -13.96 -10.76
C GLU A 217 -5.35 -12.81 -10.21
N GLN A 218 -5.65 -11.55 -10.58
CA GLN A 218 -5.02 -10.36 -9.99
C GLN A 218 -5.46 -10.16 -8.53
N GLU A 219 -6.73 -10.34 -8.20
CA GLU A 219 -7.19 -10.22 -6.80
C GLU A 219 -6.65 -11.37 -5.94
N ALA A 220 -6.58 -12.60 -6.46
CA ALA A 220 -5.97 -13.73 -5.74
C ALA A 220 -4.47 -13.53 -5.46
N ALA A 221 -3.75 -12.82 -6.34
CA ALA A 221 -2.34 -12.46 -6.16
C ALA A 221 -2.14 -11.28 -5.18
N ILE A 222 -3.12 -10.37 -5.05
CA ILE A 222 -3.06 -9.18 -4.18
C ILE A 222 -3.65 -9.46 -2.78
N MET A 223 -4.72 -10.24 -2.66
CA MET A 223 -5.48 -10.43 -1.41
C MET A 223 -5.18 -11.72 -0.64
N GLN A 224 -4.48 -12.71 -1.19
CA GLN A 224 -3.92 -13.75 -0.34
C GLN A 224 -2.70 -13.18 0.38
N LYS A 225 -2.93 -12.46 1.50
CA LYS A 225 -1.92 -12.30 2.55
C LYS A 225 -1.44 -13.70 2.87
N LYS A 226 -0.28 -14.06 2.34
CA LYS A 226 0.28 -15.39 2.45
C LYS A 226 0.43 -15.67 3.94
N THR A 227 -0.46 -16.48 4.51
CA THR A 227 -0.44 -16.79 5.96
C THR A 227 0.76 -17.64 6.35
N VAL A 228 1.43 -18.24 5.35
CA VAL A 228 2.64 -19.03 5.52
C VAL A 228 3.76 -18.39 4.70
N VAL A 229 4.64 -17.65 5.38
CA VAL A 229 5.84 -17.08 4.78
C VAL A 229 7.02 -18.04 4.97
N ARG A 230 7.75 -18.32 3.90
CA ARG A 230 8.96 -19.16 3.94
C ARG A 230 10.19 -18.28 3.90
N ILE A 231 11.04 -18.39 4.92
CA ILE A 231 12.28 -17.60 5.02
C ILE A 231 13.48 -18.54 4.92
N GLY A 232 14.38 -18.23 4.00
CA GLY A 232 15.68 -18.88 3.82
C GLY A 232 16.74 -18.00 4.46
N VAL A 233 17.48 -18.55 5.42
CA VAL A 233 18.50 -17.80 6.16
C VAL A 233 19.87 -18.35 5.80
N VAL A 234 20.69 -17.52 5.15
CA VAL A 234 22.03 -17.91 4.72
C VAL A 234 23.00 -17.72 5.88
N GLN A 235 23.70 -18.78 6.28
CA GLN A 235 24.87 -18.65 7.15
C GLN A 235 26.12 -18.64 6.27
N TRP A 236 26.71 -17.46 6.09
CA TRP A 236 27.78 -17.26 5.12
C TRP A 236 29.12 -17.75 5.67
N GLN A 237 29.84 -18.57 4.89
CA GLN A 237 31.21 -18.91 5.24
C GLN A 237 32.15 -17.85 4.66
N MET A 238 32.66 -16.98 5.50
CA MET A 238 33.63 -15.97 5.09
C MET A 238 34.96 -16.61 4.72
N ARG A 239 35.36 -16.35 3.47
CA ARG A 239 36.64 -16.68 2.84
C ARG A 239 37.03 -15.55 1.91
N GLU A 240 38.33 -15.39 1.69
CA GLU A 240 38.85 -14.49 0.67
C GLU A 240 38.39 -15.00 -0.71
N LEU A 241 37.92 -14.10 -1.56
CA LEU A 241 37.52 -14.38 -2.94
C LEU A 241 38.32 -13.51 -3.89
N ASP A 242 38.61 -14.05 -5.08
CA ASP A 242 39.52 -13.41 -6.03
C ASP A 242 38.80 -12.42 -6.97
N SER A 243 37.46 -12.41 -6.97
CA SER A 243 36.69 -11.52 -7.84
C SER A 243 35.24 -11.32 -7.40
N LEU A 244 34.63 -10.22 -7.87
CA LEU A 244 33.19 -9.99 -7.75
C LEU A 244 32.36 -11.10 -8.41
N GLU A 245 32.82 -11.64 -9.54
CA GLU A 245 32.12 -12.71 -10.25
C GLU A 245 32.01 -13.98 -9.39
N GLU A 246 33.09 -14.33 -8.68
CA GLU A 246 33.08 -15.47 -7.75
C GLU A 246 32.15 -15.24 -6.56
N LEU A 247 32.14 -14.03 -5.99
CA LEU A 247 31.19 -13.65 -4.93
C LEU A 247 29.75 -13.83 -5.41
N MET A 248 29.43 -13.30 -6.59
CA MET A 248 28.06 -13.34 -7.11
C MET A 248 27.63 -14.75 -7.52
N LYS A 249 28.55 -15.59 -7.98
CA LYS A 249 28.28 -17.01 -8.21
C LYS A 249 27.89 -17.74 -6.92
N GLN A 250 28.53 -17.43 -5.79
CA GLN A 250 28.15 -18.01 -4.49
C GLN A 250 26.81 -17.48 -4.00
N VAL A 251 26.55 -16.18 -4.18
CA VAL A 251 25.24 -15.58 -3.87
C VAL A 251 24.13 -16.25 -4.69
N GLU A 252 24.30 -16.34 -6.01
CA GLU A 252 23.35 -16.99 -6.91
C GLU A 252 23.12 -18.45 -6.54
N TYR A 253 24.16 -19.19 -6.15
CA TYR A 253 24.01 -20.58 -5.68
C TYR A 253 23.04 -20.69 -4.50
N PHE A 254 23.12 -19.80 -3.50
CA PHE A 254 22.18 -19.82 -2.38
C PHE A 254 20.77 -19.42 -2.81
N VAL A 255 20.63 -18.39 -3.64
CA VAL A 255 19.33 -17.95 -4.15
C VAL A 255 18.66 -19.06 -4.98
N ASP A 256 19.39 -19.67 -5.91
CA ASP A 256 18.94 -20.79 -6.74
C ASP A 256 18.52 -21.97 -5.87
N ALA A 257 19.38 -22.41 -4.94
CA ALA A 257 19.10 -23.53 -4.04
C ALA A 257 17.84 -23.29 -3.19
N LEU A 258 17.65 -22.07 -2.68
CA LEU A 258 16.46 -21.71 -1.90
C LEU A 258 15.21 -21.56 -2.77
N SER A 259 15.35 -21.16 -4.04
CA SER A 259 14.21 -20.97 -4.94
C SER A 259 13.39 -22.26 -5.15
N TYR A 260 14.03 -23.44 -5.18
CA TYR A 260 13.36 -24.74 -5.25
C TYR A 260 12.38 -25.00 -4.09
N TYR A 261 12.58 -24.33 -2.94
CA TYR A 261 11.71 -24.46 -1.77
C TYR A 261 10.57 -23.42 -1.75
N LYS A 262 10.36 -22.68 -2.86
CA LYS A 262 9.35 -21.61 -2.98
C LYS A 262 9.47 -20.57 -1.86
N ILE A 263 10.71 -20.13 -1.63
CA ILE A 263 11.07 -19.18 -0.58
C ILE A 263 10.48 -17.81 -0.87
N ASP A 264 10.00 -17.12 0.17
CA ASP A 264 9.54 -15.74 0.05
C ASP A 264 10.67 -14.74 0.27
N PHE A 265 11.50 -15.01 1.27
CA PHE A 265 12.65 -14.18 1.60
C PHE A 265 13.92 -15.02 1.66
N THR A 266 14.99 -14.52 1.05
CA THR A 266 16.36 -14.97 1.32
C THR A 266 17.10 -13.90 2.12
N LEU A 267 17.68 -14.25 3.27
CA LEU A 267 18.43 -13.33 4.13
C LEU A 267 19.92 -13.63 4.09
N PHE A 268 20.72 -12.63 3.69
CA PHE A 268 22.18 -12.65 3.74
C PHE A 268 22.73 -11.87 4.96
N PRO A 269 23.96 -12.19 5.42
CA PRO A 269 24.58 -11.50 6.56
C PRO A 269 25.04 -10.06 6.30
N GLU A 270 25.29 -9.33 7.38
CA GLU A 270 26.02 -8.05 7.34
C GLU A 270 27.42 -8.26 6.76
N PHE A 271 27.83 -7.35 5.86
CA PHE A 271 29.14 -7.37 5.20
C PHE A 271 29.52 -8.72 4.58
N PHE A 272 28.57 -9.46 4.00
CA PHE A 272 28.87 -10.71 3.29
C PHE A 272 29.89 -10.50 2.14
N ASN A 273 29.92 -9.30 1.56
CA ASN A 273 30.87 -8.90 0.52
C ASN A 273 32.29 -8.63 1.05
N ALA A 274 32.53 -8.62 2.37
CA ALA A 274 33.85 -8.49 2.97
C ALA A 274 34.84 -9.58 2.52
N ALA A 275 34.34 -10.68 1.95
CA ALA A 275 35.12 -11.66 1.21
C ALA A 275 36.05 -11.04 0.14
N LEU A 276 35.67 -9.91 -0.45
CA LEU A 276 36.46 -9.17 -1.44
C LEU A 276 37.56 -8.29 -0.84
N LEU A 277 37.62 -8.14 0.49
CA LEU A 277 38.68 -7.33 1.12
C LEU A 277 40.08 -7.91 0.85
N GLY A 278 40.20 -9.21 0.60
CA GLY A 278 41.46 -9.86 0.21
C GLY A 278 42.11 -9.27 -1.06
N LEU A 279 41.35 -8.54 -1.88
CA LEU A 279 41.85 -7.88 -3.10
C LEU A 279 42.65 -6.60 -2.82
N PHE A 280 42.67 -6.10 -1.59
CA PHE A 280 43.25 -4.81 -1.22
C PHE A 280 44.33 -4.92 -0.16
N ASP A 281 45.31 -4.00 -0.17
CA ASP A 281 46.31 -3.88 0.90
C ASP A 281 45.62 -3.46 2.20
N GLN A 282 45.68 -4.31 3.23
CA GLN A 282 44.99 -4.12 4.50
C GLN A 282 45.72 -3.20 5.49
N LYS A 283 46.85 -2.60 5.11
CA LYS A 283 47.56 -1.63 5.98
C LYS A 283 46.72 -0.43 6.41
N ASN A 284 45.73 -0.05 5.61
CA ASN A 284 44.79 1.02 5.94
C ASN A 284 43.34 0.52 5.83
N GLN A 285 42.79 0.06 6.95
CA GLN A 285 41.44 -0.49 7.02
C GLN A 285 40.34 0.48 6.53
N VAL A 286 40.52 1.79 6.73
CA VAL A 286 39.58 2.82 6.23
C VAL A 286 39.60 2.89 4.70
N GLU A 287 40.78 2.76 4.09
CA GLU A 287 40.89 2.75 2.62
C GLU A 287 40.35 1.44 2.04
N SER A 288 40.63 0.31 2.67
CA SER A 288 40.15 -1.01 2.23
C SER A 288 38.62 -1.08 2.21
N ILE A 289 37.95 -0.59 3.25
CA ILE A 289 36.48 -0.61 3.30
C ILE A 289 35.85 0.37 2.31
N ARG A 290 36.53 1.49 2.02
CA ARG A 290 36.10 2.43 0.97
C ARG A 290 36.22 1.81 -0.43
N LYS A 291 37.30 1.09 -0.69
CA LYS A 291 37.43 0.31 -1.94
C LYS A 291 36.40 -0.80 -2.02
N LEU A 292 36.06 -1.44 -0.90
CA LEU A 292 34.96 -2.40 -0.87
C LEU A 292 33.61 -1.77 -1.27
N ALA A 293 33.37 -0.52 -0.87
CA ALA A 293 32.16 0.22 -1.24
C ALA A 293 32.03 0.46 -2.76
N GLU A 294 33.13 0.46 -3.50
CA GLU A 294 33.12 0.61 -4.97
C GLU A 294 32.44 -0.58 -5.67
N PHE A 295 32.39 -1.76 -5.03
CA PHE A 295 31.67 -2.93 -5.55
C PHE A 295 30.17 -2.90 -5.27
N THR A 296 29.72 -2.11 -4.30
CA THR A 296 28.31 -2.11 -3.84
C THR A 296 27.32 -1.85 -4.99
N PRO A 297 27.50 -0.87 -5.90
CA PRO A 297 26.57 -0.66 -7.01
C PRO A 297 26.40 -1.87 -7.93
N ALA A 298 27.51 -2.57 -8.24
CA ALA A 298 27.49 -3.74 -9.11
C ALA A 298 26.82 -4.94 -8.43
N ILE A 299 27.02 -5.10 -7.12
CA ILE A 299 26.35 -6.14 -6.32
C ILE A 299 24.84 -5.86 -6.26
N VAL A 300 24.45 -4.61 -6.00
CA VAL A 300 23.04 -4.17 -5.96
C VAL A 300 22.34 -4.47 -7.29
N GLU A 301 22.96 -4.14 -8.42
CA GLU A 301 22.39 -4.42 -9.74
C GLU A 301 22.17 -5.93 -9.97
N GLN A 302 23.16 -6.76 -9.60
CA GLN A 302 23.04 -8.21 -9.79
C GLN A 302 22.03 -8.84 -8.83
N MET A 303 21.97 -8.40 -7.58
CA MET A 303 20.98 -8.85 -6.60
C MET A 303 19.54 -8.51 -7.02
N ALA A 304 19.32 -7.32 -7.59
CA ALA A 304 18.03 -6.94 -8.16
C ALA A 304 17.63 -7.83 -9.36
N LYS A 305 18.60 -8.20 -10.21
CA LYS A 305 18.33 -9.18 -11.29
C LYS A 305 17.96 -10.55 -10.72
N LEU A 306 18.67 -11.00 -9.69
CA LEU A 306 18.38 -12.29 -9.03
C LEU A 306 16.98 -12.30 -8.39
N SER A 307 16.56 -11.23 -7.70
CA SER A 307 15.21 -11.18 -7.08
C SER A 307 14.10 -11.33 -8.12
N LEU A 308 14.26 -10.68 -9.28
CA LEU A 308 13.35 -10.78 -10.42
C LEU A 308 13.40 -12.16 -11.09
N SER A 309 14.59 -12.65 -11.45
CA SER A 309 14.77 -13.92 -12.18
C SER A 309 14.29 -15.13 -11.39
N TYR A 310 14.50 -15.13 -10.06
CA TYR A 310 14.09 -16.22 -9.17
C TYR A 310 12.74 -15.97 -8.50
N ASN A 311 12.08 -14.84 -8.80
CA ASN A 311 10.79 -14.44 -8.24
C ASN A 311 10.75 -14.56 -6.70
N THR A 312 11.73 -13.97 -6.03
CA THR A 312 11.90 -14.03 -4.56
C THR A 312 12.38 -12.70 -4.00
N ASN A 313 11.97 -12.38 -2.77
CA ASN A 313 12.48 -11.19 -2.09
C ASN A 313 13.86 -11.53 -1.48
N ILE A 314 14.83 -10.63 -1.59
CA ILE A 314 16.18 -10.82 -1.07
C ILE A 314 16.49 -9.69 -0.09
N ILE A 315 16.70 -10.06 1.18
CA ILE A 315 17.34 -9.20 2.16
C ILE A 315 18.84 -9.37 1.96
N GLY A 316 19.45 -8.47 1.20
CA GLY A 316 20.83 -8.58 0.70
C GLY A 316 21.90 -8.31 1.74
N GLY A 317 21.61 -8.55 3.02
CA GLY A 317 22.52 -8.22 4.11
C GLY A 317 22.80 -6.73 4.13
N SER A 318 24.03 -6.36 4.49
CA SER A 318 24.50 -4.99 4.41
C SER A 318 25.87 -4.87 3.75
N MET A 319 26.13 -3.70 3.19
CA MET A 319 27.34 -3.38 2.44
C MET A 319 27.78 -1.94 2.74
N PRO A 320 29.07 -1.62 2.57
CA PRO A 320 29.53 -0.26 2.75
C PRO A 320 29.06 0.62 1.58
N LEU A 321 28.64 1.84 1.89
CA LEU A 321 28.23 2.86 0.91
C LEU A 321 29.00 4.15 1.17
N MET A 322 29.60 4.72 0.12
CA MET A 322 30.16 6.06 0.16
C MET A 322 29.13 7.06 -0.38
N GLU A 323 28.75 8.03 0.44
CA GLU A 323 27.81 9.09 0.08
C GLU A 323 28.26 10.41 0.75
N ASP A 324 28.33 11.48 -0.03
CA ASP A 324 28.78 12.82 0.43
C ASP A 324 30.08 12.82 1.24
N GLY A 325 31.02 11.95 0.86
CA GLY A 325 32.33 11.81 1.52
C GLY A 325 32.30 11.05 2.85
N LYS A 326 31.13 10.54 3.27
CA LYS A 326 30.92 9.72 4.46
C LYS A 326 30.72 8.26 4.09
N LEU A 327 31.10 7.37 5.02
CA LEU A 327 30.97 5.93 4.85
C LEU A 327 29.84 5.42 5.74
N TYR A 328 28.91 4.67 5.16
CA TYR A 328 27.76 4.11 5.84
C TYR A 328 27.73 2.58 5.73
N ASN A 329 27.10 1.93 6.69
CA ASN A 329 26.72 0.51 6.62
C ASN A 329 25.23 0.44 6.27
N VAL A 330 24.92 -0.05 5.06
CA VAL A 330 23.57 0.02 4.50
C VAL A 330 23.08 -1.37 4.14
N ALA A 331 21.93 -1.75 4.67
CA ALA A 331 21.21 -2.94 4.26
C ALA A 331 20.36 -2.65 3.03
N TYR A 332 20.32 -3.61 2.11
CA TYR A 332 19.55 -3.52 0.88
C TYR A 332 18.47 -4.60 0.84
N VAL A 333 17.26 -4.22 0.44
CA VAL A 333 16.12 -5.11 0.28
C VAL A 333 15.69 -5.06 -1.17
N PHE A 334 15.73 -6.20 -1.84
CA PHE A 334 15.34 -6.38 -3.23
C PHE A 334 14.03 -7.15 -3.26
N LEU A 335 12.95 -6.49 -3.68
CA LEU A 335 11.66 -7.14 -3.80
C LEU A 335 11.53 -7.83 -5.17
N ARG A 336 10.69 -8.87 -5.23
CA ARG A 336 10.45 -9.66 -6.45
C ARG A 336 9.60 -8.92 -7.50
N ASP A 337 9.06 -7.75 -7.15
CA ASP A 337 8.42 -6.80 -8.06
C ASP A 337 9.43 -5.86 -8.75
N GLY A 338 10.70 -5.88 -8.31
CA GLY A 338 11.78 -5.03 -8.80
C GLY A 338 12.05 -3.79 -7.95
N SER A 339 11.26 -3.53 -6.90
CA SER A 339 11.48 -2.45 -5.95
C SER A 339 12.74 -2.69 -5.11
N ILE A 340 13.51 -1.63 -4.85
CA ILE A 340 14.72 -1.69 -4.03
C ILE A 340 14.59 -0.71 -2.87
N HIS A 341 14.76 -1.20 -1.65
CA HIS A 341 14.75 -0.40 -0.43
C HIS A 341 16.10 -0.46 0.27
N THR A 342 16.35 0.53 1.13
CA THR A 342 17.58 0.59 1.93
C THR A 342 17.27 0.91 3.38
N GLN A 343 18.05 0.33 4.29
CA GLN A 343 18.03 0.68 5.70
C GLN A 343 19.46 0.96 6.15
N TYR A 344 19.71 2.18 6.59
CA TYR A 344 21.01 2.58 7.12
C TYR A 344 21.13 2.08 8.56
N LYS A 345 22.32 1.61 8.94
CA LYS A 345 22.62 1.27 10.34
C LYS A 345 22.53 2.53 11.18
N LEU A 346 21.73 2.50 12.25
CA LEU A 346 21.52 3.68 13.08
C LEU A 346 22.57 3.75 14.20
N HIS A 347 22.80 2.62 14.85
CA HIS A 347 23.76 2.48 15.94
C HIS A 347 25.08 1.90 15.44
N ILE A 348 26.02 2.78 15.11
CA ILE A 348 27.39 2.39 14.75
C ILE A 348 28.13 1.89 15.97
N THR A 349 28.74 0.71 15.86
CA THR A 349 29.54 0.15 16.96
C THR A 349 30.79 1.00 17.22
N PRO A 350 31.32 0.98 18.46
CA PRO A 350 32.60 1.63 18.75
C PRO A 350 33.76 1.13 17.88
N GLY A 351 33.68 -0.10 17.37
CA GLY A 351 34.65 -0.67 16.43
C GLY A 351 34.55 0.01 15.07
N GLU A 352 33.38 -0.05 14.43
CA GLU A 352 33.13 0.57 13.11
C GLU A 352 33.49 2.06 13.09
N ARG A 353 33.14 2.81 14.14
CA ARG A 353 33.47 4.24 14.24
C ARG A 353 34.98 4.49 14.35
N ARG A 354 35.71 3.70 15.13
CA ARG A 354 37.15 3.91 15.35
C ARG A 354 38.00 3.37 14.19
N THR A 355 37.61 2.24 13.63
CA THR A 355 38.39 1.48 12.65
C THR A 355 38.08 1.90 11.21
N TRP A 356 36.81 2.16 10.90
CA TRP A 356 36.36 2.46 9.53
C TRP A 356 35.82 3.88 9.35
N ALA A 357 35.71 4.65 10.44
CA ALA A 357 35.16 6.00 10.44
C ALA A 357 33.75 6.06 9.82
N MET A 358 32.90 5.09 10.16
CA MET A 358 31.51 5.03 9.68
C MET A 358 30.58 5.98 10.44
N ASP A 359 29.65 6.56 9.69
CA ASP A 359 28.53 7.35 10.19
C ASP A 359 27.25 6.51 10.26
N GLY A 360 26.35 6.90 11.18
CA GLY A 360 25.03 6.27 11.31
C GLY A 360 23.98 7.01 10.49
N GLY A 361 22.95 6.29 10.06
CA GLY A 361 21.76 6.90 9.45
C GLY A 361 20.86 7.60 10.48
N ASP A 362 19.79 8.23 9.99
CA ASP A 362 18.83 8.98 10.79
C ASP A 362 17.36 8.57 10.55
N LYS A 363 17.11 7.55 9.72
CA LYS A 363 15.77 7.09 9.34
C LYS A 363 15.57 5.60 9.64
N LEU A 364 14.44 5.30 10.26
CA LEU A 364 13.95 3.94 10.49
C LEU A 364 12.72 3.70 9.60
N GLN A 365 12.71 2.59 8.86
CA GLN A 365 11.64 2.29 7.90
C GLN A 365 10.97 0.95 8.19
N VAL A 366 9.71 0.84 7.75
CA VAL A 366 9.00 -0.42 7.54
C VAL A 366 8.72 -0.54 6.05
N ILE A 367 8.96 -1.72 5.49
CA ILE A 367 8.84 -1.99 4.07
C ILE A 367 7.60 -2.86 3.84
N ASP A 368 6.68 -2.37 3.01
CA ASP A 368 5.53 -3.15 2.54
C ASP A 368 5.99 -4.18 1.50
N THR A 369 5.48 -5.42 1.62
CA THR A 369 5.78 -6.51 0.68
C THR A 369 4.52 -7.31 0.36
N ASP A 370 4.58 -8.16 -0.67
CA ASP A 370 3.53 -9.09 -1.09
C ASP A 370 3.09 -10.08 0.01
N VAL A 371 3.92 -10.26 1.05
CA VAL A 371 3.70 -11.23 2.13
C VAL A 371 3.63 -10.59 3.52
N GLY A 372 3.52 -9.26 3.59
CA GLY A 372 3.37 -8.49 4.82
C GLY A 372 4.48 -7.47 5.07
N LYS A 373 4.28 -6.60 6.06
CA LYS A 373 5.25 -5.55 6.43
C LYS A 373 6.48 -6.13 7.10
N ILE A 374 7.66 -5.72 6.65
CA ILE A 374 8.94 -6.17 7.18
C ILE A 374 9.76 -5.00 7.74
N GLY A 375 10.64 -5.30 8.70
CA GLY A 375 11.66 -4.39 9.20
C GLY A 375 13.05 -4.99 9.02
N VAL A 376 14.06 -4.13 8.94
CA VAL A 376 15.48 -4.54 8.94
C VAL A 376 16.20 -3.77 10.04
N LEU A 377 16.99 -4.46 10.87
CA LEU A 377 17.88 -3.85 11.86
C LEU A 377 19.27 -4.46 11.72
N ILE A 378 20.30 -3.64 11.52
CA ILE A 378 21.64 -4.14 11.22
C ILE A 378 22.40 -4.38 12.51
N CYS A 379 22.65 -5.66 12.81
CA CYS A 379 23.56 -6.11 13.85
C CYS A 379 23.29 -5.44 15.20
N TYR A 380 24.12 -4.46 15.58
CA TYR A 380 24.04 -3.74 16.84
C TYR A 380 22.70 -3.03 17.06
N ASP A 381 22.00 -2.64 15.99
CA ASP A 381 20.66 -2.04 16.08
C ASP A 381 19.65 -2.92 16.84
N VAL A 382 19.77 -4.25 16.76
CA VAL A 382 18.83 -5.16 17.45
C VAL A 382 18.95 -5.07 18.98
N GLU A 383 20.09 -4.61 19.50
CA GLU A 383 20.31 -4.47 20.94
C GLU A 383 19.47 -3.33 21.56
N PHE A 384 18.92 -2.44 20.73
CA PHE A 384 18.10 -1.28 21.13
C PHE A 384 16.60 -1.59 20.94
N PRO A 385 15.81 -1.70 22.03
CA PRO A 385 14.40 -2.10 21.95
C PRO A 385 13.51 -1.11 21.19
N GLU A 386 13.85 0.18 21.22
CA GLU A 386 13.05 1.25 20.66
C GLU A 386 12.83 1.08 19.15
N LEU A 387 13.85 0.63 18.42
CA LEU A 387 13.77 0.51 16.96
C LEU A 387 12.75 -0.55 16.54
N ALA A 388 12.83 -1.75 17.12
CA ALA A 388 11.89 -2.83 16.81
C ALA A 388 10.47 -2.48 17.28
N ARG A 389 10.34 -1.78 18.42
CA ARG A 389 9.04 -1.32 18.93
C ARG A 389 8.37 -0.34 17.95
N LEU A 390 9.11 0.64 17.45
CA LEU A 390 8.60 1.62 16.48
C LEU A 390 8.20 0.97 15.15
N GLN A 391 8.93 -0.03 14.68
CA GLN A 391 8.55 -0.80 13.49
C GLN A 391 7.30 -1.66 13.74
N ALA A 392 7.17 -2.24 14.93
CA ALA A 392 6.01 -3.04 15.32
C ALA A 392 4.72 -2.19 15.41
N GLU A 393 4.80 -0.98 15.96
CA GLU A 393 3.69 -0.01 15.97
C GLU A 393 3.22 0.39 14.56
N GLN A 394 4.12 0.32 13.58
CA GLN A 394 3.81 0.52 12.15
C GLN A 394 3.32 -0.76 11.44
N GLY A 395 3.08 -1.84 12.20
CA GLY A 395 2.49 -3.08 11.69
C GLY A 395 3.48 -4.11 11.14
N MET A 396 4.78 -3.96 11.40
CA MET A 396 5.80 -4.96 11.04
C MET A 396 5.43 -6.36 11.58
N LYS A 397 5.55 -7.38 10.73
CA LYS A 397 5.31 -8.80 11.07
C LYS A 397 6.57 -9.64 11.10
N ILE A 398 7.59 -9.27 10.33
CA ILE A 398 8.87 -9.98 10.24
C ILE A 398 10.01 -8.97 10.36
N LEU A 399 10.93 -9.22 11.28
CA LEU A 399 12.15 -8.45 11.45
C LEU A 399 13.35 -9.25 10.93
N PHE A 400 14.14 -8.65 10.07
CA PHE A 400 15.38 -9.21 9.55
C PHE A 400 16.59 -8.55 10.21
N VAL A 401 17.53 -9.37 10.68
CA VAL A 401 18.71 -8.92 11.41
C VAL A 401 19.97 -9.54 10.79
N PRO A 402 20.51 -8.93 9.72
CA PRO A 402 21.86 -9.26 9.26
C PRO A 402 22.88 -8.82 10.31
N PHE A 403 23.82 -9.69 10.66
CA PHE A 403 24.83 -9.39 11.68
C PHE A 403 26.21 -9.97 11.37
N TRP A 404 27.24 -9.34 11.89
CA TRP A 404 28.61 -9.80 11.80
C TRP A 404 29.32 -9.69 13.15
N THR A 405 29.71 -10.84 13.71
CA THR A 405 30.37 -10.91 15.03
C THR A 405 31.55 -11.88 15.02
N ASP A 406 32.60 -11.50 15.74
CA ASP A 406 33.86 -12.25 15.88
C ASP A 406 33.81 -13.32 16.97
N THR A 407 33.05 -13.05 18.04
CA THR A 407 33.02 -13.86 19.26
C THR A 407 31.64 -14.45 19.53
N LYS A 408 31.64 -15.59 20.24
CA LYS A 408 30.42 -16.19 20.78
C LYS A 408 29.65 -15.21 21.68
N ASN A 409 30.33 -14.37 22.44
CA ASN A 409 29.67 -13.38 23.30
C ASN A 409 28.95 -12.30 22.47
N GLY A 410 29.56 -11.83 21.38
CA GLY A 410 28.90 -10.92 20.44
C GLY A 410 27.64 -11.55 19.85
N PHE A 411 27.76 -12.77 19.32
CA PHE A 411 26.62 -13.52 18.81
C PHE A 411 25.51 -13.71 19.85
N LEU A 412 25.85 -14.10 21.09
CA LEU A 412 24.87 -14.31 22.15
C LEU A 412 24.08 -13.03 22.49
N ARG A 413 24.67 -11.83 22.35
CA ARG A 413 23.93 -10.58 22.51
C ARG A 413 22.90 -10.39 21.40
N VAL A 414 23.31 -10.54 20.14
CA VAL A 414 22.42 -10.47 18.97
C VAL A 414 21.28 -11.47 19.11
N GLN A 415 21.59 -12.75 19.39
CA GLN A 415 20.60 -13.80 19.58
C GLN A 415 19.59 -13.47 20.67
N ARG A 416 20.04 -13.10 21.88
CA ARG A 416 19.14 -12.85 23.01
C ARG A 416 18.26 -11.63 22.78
N CYS A 417 18.80 -10.57 22.17
CA CYS A 417 18.02 -9.39 21.83
C CYS A 417 17.00 -9.70 20.73
N ALA A 418 17.38 -10.46 19.70
CA ALA A 418 16.46 -10.91 18.65
C ALA A 418 15.30 -11.77 19.21
N GLN A 419 15.60 -12.69 20.15
CA GLN A 419 14.57 -13.45 20.87
C GLN A 419 13.64 -12.53 21.67
N ALA A 420 14.20 -11.53 22.37
CA ALA A 420 13.40 -10.54 23.08
C ALA A 420 12.50 -9.74 22.11
N ARG A 421 13.00 -9.32 20.94
CA ARG A 421 12.22 -8.60 19.92
C ARG A 421 11.06 -9.43 19.40
N ALA A 422 11.28 -10.73 19.19
CA ALA A 422 10.23 -11.63 18.73
C ALA A 422 9.08 -11.72 19.72
N ILE A 423 9.40 -11.82 21.02
CA ILE A 423 8.44 -11.94 22.10
C ILE A 423 7.73 -10.61 22.38
N GLU A 424 8.49 -9.54 22.63
CA GLU A 424 7.92 -8.28 23.13
C GLU A 424 7.12 -7.51 22.06
N ASN A 425 7.43 -7.73 20.77
CA ASN A 425 6.75 -7.09 19.65
C ASN A 425 5.82 -8.05 18.90
N GLU A 426 5.67 -9.28 19.37
CA GLU A 426 4.80 -10.30 18.77
C GLU A 426 5.05 -10.41 17.25
N CYS A 427 6.32 -10.61 16.87
CA CYS A 427 6.73 -10.70 15.47
C CYS A 427 7.73 -11.86 15.26
N TYR A 428 7.91 -12.28 14.01
CA TYR A 428 9.00 -13.20 13.68
C TYR A 428 10.31 -12.43 13.54
N VAL A 429 11.41 -13.02 13.97
CA VAL A 429 12.75 -12.41 13.82
C VAL A 429 13.70 -13.41 13.17
N ALA A 430 14.26 -13.06 12.02
CA ALA A 430 15.25 -13.87 11.32
C ALA A 430 16.63 -13.21 11.43
N ILE A 431 17.61 -13.93 11.97
CA ILE A 431 19.00 -13.46 12.11
C ILE A 431 19.92 -14.24 11.17
N SER A 432 20.80 -13.53 10.47
CA SER A 432 21.78 -14.14 9.55
C SER A 432 23.15 -13.57 9.81
N GLY A 433 24.12 -14.47 10.01
CA GLY A 433 25.49 -14.08 10.30
C GLY A 433 26.52 -14.94 9.57
N SER A 434 27.76 -14.50 9.62
CA SER A 434 28.89 -15.17 9.00
C SER A 434 29.70 -16.03 9.98
N VAL A 435 30.25 -17.13 9.47
CA VAL A 435 31.24 -18.00 10.12
C VAL A 435 32.51 -18.03 9.29
N GLY A 436 33.59 -18.65 9.79
CA GLY A 436 34.85 -18.74 9.05
C GLY A 436 35.79 -17.60 9.41
N ASN A 437 36.64 -17.18 8.46
CA ASN A 437 37.72 -16.25 8.74
C ASN A 437 38.31 -15.61 7.47
N LEU A 438 38.80 -14.38 7.62
CA LEU A 438 39.64 -13.68 6.65
C LEU A 438 41.04 -13.54 7.26
N THR A 439 41.99 -14.37 6.82
CA THR A 439 43.32 -14.45 7.44
C THR A 439 44.16 -13.20 7.25
N GLN A 440 43.92 -12.44 6.18
CA GLN A 440 44.71 -11.27 5.83
C GLN A 440 44.06 -9.95 6.27
N VAL A 441 42.87 -10.00 6.89
CA VAL A 441 42.09 -8.83 7.31
C VAL A 441 42.05 -8.74 8.83
N GLU A 442 42.81 -7.80 9.38
CA GLU A 442 42.78 -7.48 10.82
C GLU A 442 41.35 -7.15 11.28
N ASN A 443 40.98 -7.61 12.49
CA ASN A 443 39.62 -7.53 13.07
C ASN A 443 38.54 -8.38 12.36
N ALA A 444 38.90 -9.25 11.41
CA ALA A 444 38.00 -10.23 10.78
C ALA A 444 38.58 -11.66 10.78
N GLU A 445 39.52 -11.92 11.70
CA GLU A 445 40.33 -13.14 11.80
C GLU A 445 39.52 -14.41 12.12
N ILE A 446 38.38 -14.25 12.79
CA ILE A 446 37.47 -15.32 13.17
C ILE A 446 36.07 -14.76 13.29
N GLN A 447 35.09 -15.59 12.96
CA GLN A 447 33.68 -15.20 12.94
C GLN A 447 32.83 -16.30 13.56
N TYR A 448 31.83 -15.88 14.33
CA TYR A 448 30.93 -16.80 15.00
C TYR A 448 29.48 -16.39 14.77
N ALA A 449 28.69 -17.31 14.24
CA ALA A 449 27.26 -17.16 14.04
C ALA A 449 26.56 -18.51 14.19
N GLN A 450 25.30 -18.44 14.63
CA GLN A 450 24.31 -19.50 14.44
C GLN A 450 23.04 -18.81 13.94
N SER A 451 22.91 -18.74 12.62
CA SER A 451 21.76 -18.11 11.97
C SER A 451 20.48 -18.86 12.32
N ALA A 452 19.38 -18.14 12.54
CA ALA A 452 18.16 -18.71 13.13
C ALA A 452 16.93 -17.85 12.82
N VAL A 453 15.75 -18.47 12.98
CA VAL A 453 14.46 -17.78 12.99
C VAL A 453 13.83 -17.97 14.38
N TYR A 454 13.37 -16.89 14.98
CA TYR A 454 12.66 -16.85 16.24
C TYR A 454 11.20 -16.48 16.02
N SER A 455 10.31 -17.17 16.72
CA SER A 455 8.88 -16.87 16.74
C SER A 455 8.49 -16.14 18.03
N PRO A 456 7.31 -15.53 18.07
CA PRO A 456 6.64 -15.21 19.34
C PRO A 456 6.46 -16.46 20.20
N SER A 457 6.16 -16.26 21.49
CA SER A 457 5.99 -17.36 22.45
C SER A 457 4.69 -18.14 22.28
N ASP A 458 3.66 -17.54 21.67
CA ASP A 458 2.32 -18.12 21.58
C ASP A 458 2.07 -18.81 20.23
N PHE A 459 1.44 -19.98 20.28
CA PHE A 459 1.23 -20.86 19.12
C PHE A 459 0.10 -20.39 18.18
N SER A 460 -0.72 -19.43 18.65
CA SER A 460 -1.74 -18.75 17.86
C SER A 460 -1.46 -17.26 17.87
N PHE A 461 -1.04 -16.75 16.72
CA PHE A 461 -0.93 -15.32 16.43
C PHE A 461 -2.35 -14.72 16.39
N PRO A 462 -2.66 -13.62 17.11
CA PRO A 462 -3.96 -12.96 17.02
C PRO A 462 -4.25 -12.35 15.65
#